data_AF-A0A4D4JR56-F1
#
_entry.id   AF-A0A4D4JR56-F1
#
_cell.length_a   1.000
_cell.length_b   1.000
_cell.length_c   1.000
_cell.angle_alpha   90.00
_cell.angle_beta   90.00
_cell.angle_gamma   90.00
#
_symmetry.space_group_name_H-M   'P 1'
#
loop_
_entity.id
_entity.type
_entity.pdbx_description
1 polymer ?
#
loop_
_entity_poly.entity_id
_entity_poly.type
_entity_poly.pdbx_seq_one_letter_code
_entity_poly.pdbx_strand_id
1 'polypeptide(L)'
;MTSPTAPQPSWLDEIPARLADIERAHLLRRRRVVEPAGGARLRVDGQPMLAFCSNDYLGLASHPALAHAACEATERFGVGSGGSPLVSGHSAANDALEHDLAAYVQLPRALYFYAGYATNTGIIPALVGDGDALFSDALNHACLIDGARLSRATIHRYPHADLAALEAQLAASPARRKLVISDAVFSMDGDLIDIPALLALCEHYDALLLLDDAHGFGVLGPQGRGSLAHAGLTGPNASRRVLYMATLGKAAGVAGAFVAGDAALIEWLLQKTRTYIFATAAPPLLASALRASLQIMEAADDRRAHLDGLIAQLRQGLATLPAPLGWHLLPSHTPVQALVIGSNEAALGVMEGLRTRGLWVPAIRPPTVPAGTARLRIALSAAHTTGDVAQLLAALHELATQWMSRSTMHGYIDLPTSALPHPSSETTPCPT
;
A
#
# COMPACT_ATOMS: atom_id res chain seq x y z
N MET A 1 -2.50 51.54 -34.96
CA MET A 1 -3.17 50.28 -35.34
C MET A 1 -2.44 49.16 -34.65
N THR A 2 -2.97 48.66 -33.53
CA THR A 2 -2.42 47.49 -32.84
C THR A 2 -2.76 46.25 -33.66
N SER A 3 -1.74 45.59 -34.20
CA SER A 3 -1.91 44.30 -34.89
C SER A 3 -2.63 43.31 -33.98
N PRO A 4 -3.64 42.58 -34.47
CA PRO A 4 -4.27 41.53 -33.67
C PRO A 4 -3.21 40.47 -33.36
N THR A 5 -2.91 40.29 -32.07
CA THR A 5 -2.09 39.20 -31.57
C THR A 5 -2.71 37.88 -32.00
N ALA A 6 -1.93 37.03 -32.65
CA ALA A 6 -2.36 35.68 -33.00
C ALA A 6 -2.86 34.98 -31.72
N PRO A 7 -3.97 34.22 -31.79
CA PRO A 7 -4.47 33.49 -30.62
C PRO A 7 -3.37 32.56 -30.12
N GLN A 8 -3.00 32.68 -28.84
CA GLN A 8 -2.08 31.74 -28.22
C GLN A 8 -2.73 30.34 -28.23
N PRO A 9 -1.97 29.28 -28.53
CA PRO A 9 -2.48 27.92 -28.48
C PRO A 9 -2.97 27.59 -27.07
N SER A 10 -3.98 26.74 -26.97
CA SER A 10 -4.50 26.34 -25.67
C SER A 10 -3.46 25.46 -24.98
N TRP A 11 -3.23 25.65 -23.68
CA TRP A 11 -2.40 24.72 -22.92
C TRP A 11 -2.97 23.29 -22.94
N LEU A 12 -4.26 23.12 -23.26
CA LEU A 12 -4.89 21.81 -23.48
C LEU A 12 -4.30 21.08 -24.69
N ASP A 13 -3.80 21.81 -25.69
CA ASP A 13 -3.19 21.25 -26.90
C ASP A 13 -1.84 20.58 -26.58
N GLU A 14 -1.24 20.87 -25.41
CA GLU A 14 -0.02 20.21 -24.93
C GLU A 14 -0.29 18.80 -24.38
N ILE A 15 -1.54 18.48 -24.00
CA ILE A 15 -1.87 17.23 -23.31
C ILE A 15 -1.55 15.98 -24.15
N PRO A 16 -1.89 15.90 -25.45
CA PRO A 16 -1.48 14.78 -26.30
C PRO A 16 0.05 14.59 -26.35
N ALA A 17 0.82 15.69 -26.43
CA ALA A 17 2.29 15.62 -26.42
C ALA A 17 2.82 15.09 -25.08
N ARG A 18 2.27 15.55 -23.96
CA ARG A 18 2.62 15.06 -22.62
C ARG A 18 2.28 13.57 -22.43
N LEU A 19 1.19 13.08 -23.02
CA LEU A 19 0.87 11.65 -23.03
C LEU A 19 1.88 10.86 -23.88
N ALA A 20 2.28 11.38 -25.04
CA ALA A 20 3.32 10.78 -25.86
C ALA A 20 4.69 10.74 -25.14
N ASP A 21 5.02 11.74 -24.33
CA ASP A 21 6.22 11.75 -23.48
C ASP A 21 6.19 10.64 -22.43
N ILE A 22 5.05 10.48 -21.75
CA ILE A 22 4.83 9.39 -20.79
C ILE A 22 4.94 8.02 -21.49
N GLU A 23 4.42 7.88 -22.70
CA GLU A 23 4.54 6.64 -23.49
C GLU A 23 5.99 6.36 -23.92
N ARG A 24 6.73 7.37 -24.41
CA ARG A 24 8.15 7.25 -24.78
C ARG A 24 9.03 6.90 -23.58
N ALA A 25 8.69 7.36 -22.38
CA ALA A 25 9.35 6.96 -21.13
C ALA A 25 8.91 5.57 -20.62
N HIS A 26 8.09 4.84 -21.38
CA HIS A 26 7.43 3.60 -21.00
C HIS A 26 6.53 3.70 -19.76
N LEU A 27 6.13 4.90 -19.33
CA LEU A 27 5.39 5.17 -18.09
C LEU A 27 3.87 5.07 -18.24
N LEU A 28 3.34 5.03 -19.46
CA LEU A 28 1.89 4.98 -19.74
C LEU A 28 1.26 3.71 -19.16
N ARG A 29 0.16 3.86 -18.41
CA ARG A 29 -0.57 2.76 -17.77
C ARG A 29 -1.87 2.49 -18.52
N ARG A 30 -2.22 1.22 -18.68
CA ARG A 30 -3.49 0.78 -19.30
C ARG A 30 -4.29 -0.01 -18.28
N ARG A 31 -5.59 0.29 -18.16
CA ARG A 31 -6.52 -0.48 -17.33
C ARG A 31 -6.86 -1.80 -18.04
N ARG A 32 -6.98 -2.86 -17.27
CA ARG A 32 -7.37 -4.21 -17.72
C ARG A 32 -8.78 -4.52 -17.21
N VAL A 33 -9.58 -5.25 -17.97
CA VAL A 33 -10.85 -5.80 -17.48
C VAL A 33 -10.54 -7.12 -16.77
N VAL A 34 -10.99 -7.25 -15.52
CA VAL A 34 -10.65 -8.36 -14.65
C VAL A 34 -11.91 -9.00 -14.09
N GLU A 35 -12.01 -10.31 -14.23
CA GLU A 35 -13.10 -11.13 -13.69
C GLU A 35 -12.53 -12.21 -12.75
N PRO A 36 -13.16 -12.50 -11.60
CA PRO A 36 -12.78 -13.64 -10.76
C PRO A 36 -12.92 -14.96 -11.53
N ALA A 37 -11.95 -15.87 -11.38
CA ALA A 37 -11.96 -17.21 -12.00
C ALA A 37 -11.78 -18.36 -10.99
N GLY A 38 -12.01 -18.08 -9.69
CA GLY A 38 -11.87 -19.02 -8.59
C GLY A 38 -10.45 -19.09 -8.01
N GLY A 39 -10.35 -19.23 -6.68
CA GLY A 39 -9.06 -19.21 -5.98
C GLY A 39 -8.26 -17.94 -6.29
N ALA A 40 -6.96 -18.10 -6.54
CA ALA A 40 -6.08 -17.01 -6.98
C ALA A 40 -6.10 -16.72 -8.50
N ARG A 41 -7.05 -17.28 -9.26
CA ARG A 41 -7.14 -17.11 -10.72
C ARG A 41 -8.10 -15.98 -11.10
N LEU A 42 -7.73 -15.27 -12.15
CA LEU A 42 -8.49 -14.17 -12.76
C LEU A 42 -8.60 -14.39 -14.28
N ARG A 43 -9.66 -13.87 -14.91
CA ARG A 43 -9.69 -13.64 -16.36
C ARG A 43 -9.34 -12.18 -16.62
N VAL A 44 -8.26 -11.94 -17.35
CA VAL A 44 -7.70 -10.60 -17.62
C VAL A 44 -7.80 -10.36 -19.12
N ASP A 45 -8.63 -9.40 -19.53
CA ASP A 45 -8.98 -9.18 -20.93
C ASP A 45 -9.37 -10.49 -21.65
N GLY A 46 -10.15 -11.33 -20.96
CA GLY A 46 -10.61 -12.64 -21.45
C GLY A 46 -9.60 -13.80 -21.34
N GLN A 47 -8.35 -13.53 -20.93
CA GLN A 47 -7.31 -14.57 -20.79
C GLN A 47 -7.19 -15.07 -19.35
N PRO A 48 -7.11 -16.39 -19.10
CA PRO A 48 -6.92 -16.92 -17.75
C PRO A 48 -5.51 -16.60 -17.25
N MET A 49 -5.42 -16.04 -16.05
CA MET A 49 -4.16 -15.72 -15.38
C MET A 49 -4.19 -16.16 -13.92
N LEU A 50 -3.09 -16.72 -13.44
CA LEU A 50 -2.84 -16.94 -12.02
C LEU A 50 -2.20 -15.68 -11.43
N ALA A 51 -2.85 -15.07 -10.44
CA ALA A 51 -2.56 -13.70 -10.02
C ALA A 51 -1.77 -13.63 -8.70
N PHE A 52 -0.50 -13.23 -8.78
CA PHE A 52 0.34 -12.89 -7.63
C PHE A 52 0.41 -11.38 -7.43
N CYS A 53 -0.73 -10.70 -7.60
CA CYS A 53 -0.82 -9.24 -7.60
C CYS A 53 -2.01 -8.70 -6.78
N SER A 54 -2.91 -9.59 -6.33
CA SER A 54 -4.05 -9.24 -5.50
C SER A 54 -3.58 -8.91 -4.08
N ASN A 55 -4.26 -7.96 -3.43
CA ASN A 55 -4.07 -7.70 -2.00
C ASN A 55 -5.16 -8.40 -1.14
N ASP A 56 -5.97 -9.28 -1.72
CA ASP A 56 -6.90 -10.16 -0.98
C ASP A 56 -6.13 -11.31 -0.32
N TYR A 57 -5.40 -10.99 0.76
CA TYR A 57 -4.45 -11.91 1.39
C TYR A 57 -5.08 -13.18 1.95
N LEU A 58 -6.34 -13.13 2.39
CA LEU A 58 -7.04 -14.28 2.95
C LEU A 58 -7.99 -14.96 1.95
N GLY A 59 -8.12 -14.40 0.74
CA GLY A 59 -9.01 -14.92 -0.29
C GLY A 59 -10.49 -14.72 0.05
N LEU A 60 -10.83 -13.65 0.76
CA LEU A 60 -12.19 -13.42 1.26
C LEU A 60 -13.06 -12.62 0.29
N ALA A 61 -12.51 -11.94 -0.71
CA ALA A 61 -13.28 -11.07 -1.60
C ALA A 61 -14.38 -11.79 -2.39
N SER A 62 -14.26 -13.11 -2.55
CA SER A 62 -15.27 -13.97 -3.20
C SER A 62 -15.95 -14.94 -2.24
N HIS A 63 -15.80 -14.75 -0.93
CA HIS A 63 -16.36 -15.66 0.08
C HIS A 63 -17.90 -15.58 0.11
N PRO A 64 -18.63 -16.70 -0.01
CA PRO A 64 -20.10 -16.70 -0.12
C PRO A 64 -20.82 -16.00 1.05
N ALA A 65 -20.29 -16.11 2.28
CA ALA A 65 -20.89 -15.47 3.44
C ALA A 65 -20.89 -13.92 3.35
N LEU A 66 -19.88 -13.32 2.71
CA LEU A 66 -19.84 -11.86 2.50
C LEU A 66 -20.92 -11.44 1.50
N ALA A 67 -21.05 -12.19 0.40
CA ALA A 67 -22.09 -11.93 -0.60
C ALA A 67 -23.49 -12.06 0.00
N HIS A 68 -23.72 -13.11 0.79
CA HIS A 68 -24.99 -13.33 1.49
C HIS A 68 -25.31 -12.17 2.45
N ALA A 69 -24.37 -11.78 3.32
CA ALA A 69 -24.55 -10.67 4.24
C ALA A 69 -24.82 -9.33 3.51
N ALA A 70 -24.19 -9.10 2.36
CA ALA A 70 -24.45 -7.93 1.53
C ALA A 70 -25.86 -7.96 0.90
N CYS A 71 -26.32 -9.12 0.43
CA CYS A 71 -27.68 -9.28 -0.11
C CYS A 71 -28.75 -8.99 0.95
N GLU A 72 -28.65 -9.61 2.13
CA GLU A 72 -29.59 -9.37 3.23
C GLU A 72 -29.62 -7.90 3.65
N ALA A 73 -28.44 -7.27 3.73
CA ALA A 73 -28.34 -5.85 4.05
C ALA A 73 -28.94 -4.96 2.96
N THR A 74 -28.83 -5.35 1.70
CA THR A 74 -29.44 -4.63 0.57
C THR A 74 -30.97 -4.67 0.66
N GLU A 75 -31.54 -5.82 0.99
CA GLU A 75 -32.99 -5.97 1.20
C GLU A 75 -33.49 -5.13 2.38
N ARG A 76 -32.69 -5.05 3.46
CA ARG A 76 -33.06 -4.34 4.68
C ARG A 76 -32.86 -2.82 4.64
N PHE A 77 -31.74 -2.36 4.08
CA PHE A 77 -31.30 -0.96 4.15
C PHE A 77 -31.28 -0.26 2.79
N GLY A 78 -31.45 -1.00 1.69
CA GLY A 78 -31.19 -0.50 0.34
C GLY A 78 -29.71 -0.51 -0.04
N VAL A 79 -29.42 -0.09 -1.27
CA VAL A 79 -28.05 -0.12 -1.84
C VAL A 79 -27.20 1.06 -1.35
N GLY A 80 -27.75 2.27 -1.35
CA GLY A 80 -27.02 3.49 -0.99
C GLY A 80 -27.33 3.95 0.43
N SER A 81 -26.42 4.72 1.04
CA SER A 81 -26.64 5.34 2.36
C SER A 81 -27.54 6.58 2.30
N GLY A 82 -27.70 7.21 1.12
CA GLY A 82 -28.61 8.35 0.92
C GLY A 82 -28.19 9.67 1.56
N GLY A 83 -27.05 9.74 2.25
CA GLY A 83 -26.57 10.96 2.91
C GLY A 83 -25.16 10.81 3.49
N SER A 84 -24.64 11.90 4.04
CA SER A 84 -23.38 11.85 4.81
C SER A 84 -23.59 11.22 6.18
N PRO A 85 -22.53 10.71 6.83
CA PRO A 85 -22.65 10.05 8.13
C PRO A 85 -23.33 10.93 9.19
N LEU A 86 -23.04 12.23 9.21
CA LEU A 86 -23.54 13.17 10.23
C LEU A 86 -24.96 13.69 9.99
N VAL A 87 -25.59 13.37 8.85
CA VAL A 87 -26.93 13.86 8.53
C VAL A 87 -27.94 12.71 8.59
N SER A 88 -27.77 11.70 7.74
CA SER A 88 -28.72 10.58 7.64
C SER A 88 -28.11 9.28 7.12
N GLY A 89 -26.84 9.29 6.72
CA GLY A 89 -26.19 8.16 6.04
C GLY A 89 -25.56 7.12 6.97
N HIS A 90 -25.42 7.41 8.27
CA HIS A 90 -24.86 6.45 9.22
C HIS A 90 -25.95 5.44 9.64
N SER A 91 -25.89 4.24 9.07
CA SER A 91 -26.86 3.18 9.34
C SER A 91 -26.52 2.38 10.59
N ALA A 92 -27.51 1.63 11.10
CA ALA A 92 -27.28 0.66 12.19
C ALA A 92 -26.22 -0.41 11.84
N ALA A 93 -26.00 -0.71 10.55
CA ALA A 93 -24.93 -1.62 10.14
C ALA A 93 -23.55 -0.98 10.25
N ASN A 94 -23.43 0.34 9.98
CA ASN A 94 -22.19 1.09 10.15
C ASN A 94 -21.83 1.20 11.64
N ASP A 95 -22.80 1.56 12.49
CA ASP A 95 -22.62 1.63 13.95
C ASP A 95 -22.16 0.28 14.52
N ALA A 96 -22.82 -0.82 14.15
CA ALA A 96 -22.45 -2.16 14.60
C ALA A 96 -21.04 -2.57 14.14
N LEU A 97 -20.66 -2.21 12.91
CA LEU A 97 -19.31 -2.48 12.41
C LEU A 97 -18.25 -1.73 13.21
N GLU A 98 -18.49 -0.48 13.61
CA GLU A 98 -17.53 0.29 14.42
C GLU A 98 -17.27 -0.38 15.78
N HIS A 99 -18.32 -0.92 16.41
CA HIS A 99 -18.18 -1.71 17.63
C HIS A 99 -17.40 -3.01 17.40
N ASP A 100 -17.74 -3.75 16.34
CA ASP A 100 -17.07 -5.01 16.00
C ASP A 100 -15.58 -4.78 15.69
N LEU A 101 -15.24 -3.71 14.98
CA LEU A 101 -13.86 -3.33 14.67
C LEU A 101 -13.07 -2.97 15.93
N ALA A 102 -13.62 -2.13 16.80
CA ALA A 102 -12.99 -1.74 18.05
C ALA A 102 -12.69 -2.97 18.93
N ALA A 103 -13.68 -3.87 19.04
CA ALA A 103 -13.52 -5.12 19.77
C ALA A 103 -12.46 -6.03 19.14
N TYR A 104 -12.47 -6.18 17.81
CA TYR A 104 -11.55 -7.04 17.07
C TYR A 104 -10.08 -6.61 17.26
N VAL A 105 -9.77 -5.32 17.08
CA VAL A 105 -8.41 -4.81 17.31
C VAL A 105 -8.07 -4.52 18.77
N GLN A 106 -9.04 -4.74 19.68
CA GLN A 106 -8.90 -4.53 21.12
C GLN A 106 -8.45 -3.10 21.45
N LEU A 107 -9.10 -2.12 20.83
CA LEU A 107 -8.90 -0.69 21.09
C LEU A 107 -10.22 -0.05 21.55
N PRO A 108 -10.18 1.04 22.33
CA PRO A 108 -11.38 1.57 22.99
C PRO A 108 -12.52 1.97 22.06
N ARG A 109 -12.22 2.50 20.87
CA ARG A 109 -13.22 2.93 19.89
C ARG A 109 -12.63 2.85 18.48
N ALA A 110 -13.50 2.65 17.49
CA ALA A 110 -13.19 2.75 16.07
C ALA A 110 -14.15 3.71 15.35
N LEU A 111 -13.71 4.25 14.22
CA LEU A 111 -14.51 5.07 13.30
C LEU A 111 -14.35 4.52 11.88
N TYR A 112 -15.46 4.21 11.21
CA TYR A 112 -15.48 3.58 9.89
C TYR A 112 -15.57 4.61 8.77
N PHE A 113 -14.74 4.43 7.73
CA PHE A 113 -14.64 5.29 6.56
C PHE A 113 -14.90 4.50 5.27
N TYR A 114 -15.49 5.18 4.29
CA TYR A 114 -15.85 4.59 3.00
C TYR A 114 -14.66 4.17 2.12
N ALA A 115 -13.46 4.75 2.30
CA ALA A 115 -12.27 4.43 1.52
C ALA A 115 -10.95 4.75 2.26
N GLY A 116 -9.97 3.85 2.19
CA GLY A 116 -8.70 3.99 2.93
C GLY A 116 -7.81 5.16 2.51
N TYR A 117 -7.72 5.47 1.21
CA TYR A 117 -6.94 6.64 0.77
C TYR A 117 -7.48 7.94 1.38
N ALA A 118 -8.81 8.13 1.28
CA ALA A 118 -9.49 9.31 1.79
C ALA A 118 -9.47 9.40 3.32
N THR A 119 -9.38 8.27 4.04
CA THR A 119 -9.17 8.24 5.49
C THR A 119 -7.88 8.95 5.85
N ASN A 120 -6.72 8.49 5.37
CA ASN A 120 -5.42 9.10 5.74
C ASN A 120 -5.30 10.55 5.28
N THR A 121 -5.73 10.84 4.05
CA THR A 121 -5.74 12.20 3.52
C THR A 121 -6.62 13.16 4.35
N GLY A 122 -7.65 12.64 5.05
CA GLY A 122 -8.55 13.45 5.88
C GLY A 122 -8.19 13.52 7.36
N ILE A 123 -7.71 12.43 7.98
CA ILE A 123 -7.43 12.40 9.43
C ILE A 123 -6.15 13.14 9.78
N ILE A 124 -5.14 13.12 8.91
CA ILE A 124 -3.87 13.82 9.16
C ILE A 124 -4.08 15.35 9.32
N PRO A 125 -4.72 16.07 8.37
CA PRO A 125 -5.03 17.49 8.55
C PRO A 125 -6.07 17.79 9.63
N ALA A 126 -6.77 16.77 10.16
CA ALA A 126 -7.62 16.94 11.34
C ALA A 126 -6.81 16.94 12.65
N LEU A 127 -5.64 16.30 12.68
CA LEU A 127 -4.81 16.12 13.87
C LEU A 127 -3.78 17.24 14.05
N VAL A 128 -3.15 17.70 12.96
CA VAL A 128 -2.07 18.70 12.99
C VAL A 128 -2.26 19.76 11.89
N GLY A 129 -1.73 20.96 12.13
CA GLY A 129 -1.85 22.10 11.22
C GLY A 129 -0.65 23.06 11.22
N ASP A 130 -0.87 24.28 10.72
CA ASP A 130 0.12 25.37 10.76
C ASP A 130 0.69 25.54 12.19
N GLY A 131 2.02 25.51 12.33
CA GLY A 131 2.71 25.62 13.61
C GLY A 131 2.93 24.31 14.38
N ASP A 132 2.36 23.20 13.90
CA ASP A 132 2.63 21.84 14.39
C ASP A 132 3.73 21.16 13.55
N ALA A 133 4.24 20.01 14.00
CA ALA A 133 5.24 19.22 13.29
C ALA A 133 4.73 17.80 12.94
N LEU A 134 5.10 17.32 11.77
CA LEU A 134 4.78 15.99 11.27
C LEU A 134 6.05 15.27 10.82
N PHE A 135 6.23 14.02 11.24
CA PHE A 135 7.40 13.20 10.93
C PHE A 135 6.97 12.00 10.08
N SER A 136 7.53 11.86 8.89
CA SER A 136 7.13 10.85 7.91
C SER A 136 8.32 10.00 7.48
N ASP A 137 8.14 8.68 7.57
CA ASP A 137 9.02 7.74 6.90
C ASP A 137 9.09 8.05 5.40
N ALA A 138 10.27 7.87 4.81
CA ALA A 138 10.53 8.18 3.42
C ALA A 138 9.73 7.33 2.42
N LEU A 139 9.29 6.12 2.80
CA LEU A 139 8.56 5.17 1.97
C LEU A 139 7.07 5.06 2.30
N ASN A 140 6.55 5.90 3.19
CA ASN A 140 5.13 5.95 3.51
C ASN A 140 4.24 5.99 2.26
N HIS A 141 3.09 5.32 2.35
CA HIS A 141 2.14 5.29 1.25
C HIS A 141 1.68 6.71 0.85
N ALA A 142 1.33 6.88 -0.44
CA ALA A 142 0.97 8.17 -1.02
C ALA A 142 -0.17 8.88 -0.27
N CYS A 143 -1.14 8.15 0.30
CA CYS A 143 -2.24 8.76 1.06
C CYS A 143 -1.77 9.44 2.36
N LEU A 144 -0.72 8.91 3.01
CA LEU A 144 -0.09 9.53 4.18
C LEU A 144 0.69 10.78 3.75
N ILE A 145 1.47 10.69 2.66
CA ILE A 145 2.22 11.82 2.09
C ILE A 145 1.29 12.97 1.70
N ASP A 146 0.18 12.67 1.03
CA ASP A 146 -0.78 13.68 0.62
C ASP A 146 -1.55 14.26 1.81
N GLY A 147 -1.90 13.44 2.81
CA GLY A 147 -2.47 13.94 4.07
C GLY A 147 -1.50 14.88 4.80
N ALA A 148 -0.21 14.55 4.84
CA ALA A 148 0.82 15.40 5.42
C ALA A 148 0.91 16.74 4.70
N ARG A 149 0.90 16.75 3.36
CA ARG A 149 0.89 17.99 2.56
C ARG A 149 -0.35 18.84 2.82
N LEU A 150 -1.53 18.23 2.94
CA LEU A 150 -2.77 18.94 3.22
C LEU A 150 -2.84 19.52 4.64
N SER A 151 -2.09 18.95 5.60
CA SER A 151 -2.07 19.44 6.98
C SER A 151 -1.50 20.85 7.10
N ARG A 152 -0.54 21.22 6.24
CA ARG A 152 0.28 22.44 6.37
C ARG A 152 1.17 22.49 7.63
N ALA A 153 1.28 21.38 8.37
CA ALA A 153 2.29 21.23 9.41
C ALA A 153 3.71 21.29 8.81
N THR A 154 4.70 21.55 9.65
CA THR A 154 6.10 21.43 9.24
C THR A 154 6.45 19.96 9.05
N ILE A 155 6.72 19.54 7.82
CA ILE A 155 6.98 18.14 7.46
C ILE A 155 8.48 17.83 7.57
N HIS A 156 8.82 16.90 8.45
CA HIS A 156 10.13 16.31 8.59
C HIS A 156 10.09 14.90 7.98
N ARG A 157 10.89 14.67 6.93
CA ARG A 157 11.03 13.35 6.30
C ARG A 157 12.33 12.71 6.78
N TYR A 158 12.27 11.47 7.26
CA TYR A 158 13.46 10.71 7.69
C TYR A 158 13.66 9.48 6.79
N PRO A 159 14.90 8.96 6.66
CA PRO A 159 15.16 7.74 5.90
C PRO A 159 14.32 6.56 6.40
N HIS A 160 14.02 5.64 5.50
CA HIS A 160 13.13 4.52 5.79
C HIS A 160 13.64 3.67 6.97
N ALA A 161 12.76 3.44 7.95
CA ALA A 161 13.01 2.69 9.18
C ALA A 161 14.21 3.19 10.02
N ASP A 162 14.71 4.41 9.77
CA ASP A 162 15.81 5.01 10.53
C ASP A 162 15.28 5.74 11.77
N LEU A 163 15.10 4.97 12.85
CA LEU A 163 14.59 5.48 14.12
C LEU A 163 15.55 6.46 14.81
N ALA A 164 16.86 6.37 14.55
CA ALA A 164 17.82 7.33 15.07
C ALA A 164 17.69 8.70 14.38
N ALA A 165 17.47 8.71 13.07
CA ALA A 165 17.17 9.94 12.34
C ALA A 165 15.82 10.55 12.80
N LEU A 166 14.80 9.72 13.02
CA LEU A 166 13.52 10.16 13.59
C LEU A 166 13.72 10.79 14.98
N GLU A 167 14.45 10.13 15.87
CA GLU A 167 14.77 10.64 17.22
C GLU A 167 15.44 12.01 17.16
N ALA A 168 16.46 12.16 16.32
CA ALA A 168 17.16 13.43 16.14
C ALA A 168 16.22 14.54 15.66
N GLN A 169 15.29 14.24 14.74
CA GLN A 169 14.29 15.19 14.25
C GLN A 169 13.25 15.55 15.34
N LEU A 170 12.79 14.56 16.11
CA LEU A 170 11.85 14.78 17.23
C LEU A 170 12.46 15.67 18.31
N ALA A 171 13.72 15.41 18.69
CA ALA A 171 14.45 16.17 19.70
C ALA A 171 14.69 17.63 19.27
N ALA A 172 14.95 17.86 17.98
CA ALA A 172 15.18 19.20 17.43
C ALA A 172 13.91 20.02 17.23
N SER A 173 12.72 19.38 17.24
CA SER A 173 11.47 20.06 16.91
C SER A 173 10.93 20.89 18.08
N PRO A 174 10.76 22.22 17.91
CA PRO A 174 10.16 23.07 18.94
C PRO A 174 8.63 22.97 18.98
N ALA A 175 8.01 22.21 18.07
CA ALA A 175 6.56 22.13 17.97
C ALA A 175 5.95 21.46 19.21
N ARG A 176 4.88 22.06 19.72
CA ARG A 176 4.11 21.50 20.84
C ARG A 176 3.37 20.23 20.43
N ARG A 177 2.70 20.24 19.27
CA ARG A 177 2.00 19.05 18.75
C ARG A 177 2.87 18.40 17.69
N LYS A 178 3.11 17.11 17.88
CA LYS A 178 3.94 16.29 17.00
C LYS A 178 3.13 15.08 16.55
N LEU A 179 3.10 14.81 15.25
CA LEU A 179 2.49 13.61 14.67
C LEU A 179 3.56 12.80 13.93
N VAL A 180 3.78 11.57 14.34
CA VAL A 180 4.57 10.60 13.59
C VAL A 180 3.60 9.76 12.75
N ILE A 181 3.85 9.67 11.44
CA ILE A 181 3.09 8.83 10.52
C ILE A 181 3.98 7.70 9.97
N SER A 182 3.49 6.47 9.97
CA SER A 182 4.19 5.33 9.37
C SER A 182 3.21 4.32 8.81
N ASP A 183 3.51 3.74 7.65
CA ASP A 183 3.03 2.39 7.31
C ASP A 183 3.58 1.42 8.37
N ALA A 184 2.78 0.43 8.79
CA ALA A 184 3.26 -0.67 9.61
C ALA A 184 4.03 -1.68 8.75
N VAL A 185 3.39 -2.14 7.67
CA VAL A 185 3.98 -3.01 6.65
C VAL A 185 4.06 -2.26 5.34
N PHE A 186 5.28 -2.07 4.82
CA PHE A 186 5.50 -1.24 3.64
C PHE A 186 5.10 -1.96 2.36
N SER A 187 4.23 -1.32 1.59
CA SER A 187 3.50 -1.97 0.50
C SER A 187 4.38 -2.56 -0.61
N MET A 188 5.56 -1.99 -0.86
CA MET A 188 6.42 -2.39 -1.98
C MET A 188 7.42 -3.48 -1.60
N ASP A 189 7.85 -3.50 -0.33
CA ASP A 189 9.01 -4.26 0.13
C ASP A 189 8.58 -5.39 1.07
N GLY A 190 7.48 -5.18 1.79
CA GLY A 190 6.84 -6.16 2.67
C GLY A 190 7.47 -6.25 4.07
N ASP A 191 8.45 -5.41 4.35
CA ASP A 191 9.06 -5.26 5.66
C ASP A 191 8.10 -4.57 6.65
N LEU A 192 8.36 -4.82 7.93
CA LEU A 192 7.56 -4.36 9.08
C LEU A 192 8.42 -3.40 9.91
N ILE A 193 7.90 -2.20 10.20
CA ILE A 193 8.56 -1.24 11.08
C ILE A 193 8.66 -1.79 12.51
N ASP A 194 9.70 -1.40 13.25
CA ASP A 194 9.80 -1.69 14.70
C ASP A 194 8.78 -0.83 15.46
N ILE A 195 7.54 -1.32 15.55
CA ILE A 195 6.42 -0.63 16.19
C ILE A 195 6.70 -0.33 17.68
N PRO A 196 7.21 -1.27 18.50
CA PRO A 196 7.57 -0.97 19.88
C PRO A 196 8.57 0.18 20.02
N ALA A 197 9.66 0.17 19.24
CA ALA A 197 10.66 1.24 19.30
C ALA A 197 10.11 2.58 18.79
N LEU A 198 9.30 2.55 17.73
CA LEU A 198 8.63 3.74 17.18
C LEU A 198 7.68 4.38 18.21
N LEU A 199 6.87 3.57 18.90
CA LEU A 199 5.97 4.05 19.95
C LEU A 199 6.76 4.61 21.14
N ALA A 200 7.85 3.95 21.56
CA ALA A 200 8.69 4.43 22.65
C ALA A 200 9.26 5.84 22.37
N LEU A 201 9.68 6.12 21.14
CA LEU A 201 10.07 7.46 20.72
C LEU A 201 8.89 8.45 20.80
N CYS A 202 7.71 8.05 20.34
CA CYS A 202 6.53 8.90 20.42
C CYS A 202 6.15 9.24 21.87
N GLU A 203 6.27 8.27 22.79
CA GLU A 203 6.04 8.47 24.22
C GLU A 203 7.08 9.39 24.85
N HIS A 204 8.37 9.21 24.52
CA HIS A 204 9.46 10.03 25.03
C HIS A 204 9.34 11.52 24.61
N TYR A 205 8.98 11.79 23.36
CA TYR A 205 8.96 13.15 22.78
C TYR A 205 7.57 13.81 22.74
N ASP A 206 6.58 13.23 23.43
CA ASP A 206 5.18 13.69 23.45
C ASP A 206 4.57 13.83 22.04
N ALA A 207 4.77 12.81 21.20
CA ALA A 207 4.16 12.72 19.87
C ALA A 207 2.96 11.75 19.87
N LEU A 208 2.06 11.95 18.91
CA LEU A 208 1.03 10.99 18.53
C LEU A 208 1.56 10.14 17.37
N LEU A 209 1.35 8.82 17.42
CA LEU A 209 1.63 7.90 16.33
C LEU A 209 0.34 7.60 15.56
N LEU A 210 0.32 7.87 14.26
CA LEU A 210 -0.67 7.30 13.34
C LEU A 210 0.01 6.17 12.54
N LEU A 211 -0.42 4.95 12.83
CA LEU A 211 0.11 3.73 12.23
C LEU A 211 -0.87 3.19 11.18
N ASP A 212 -0.49 3.19 9.90
CA ASP A 212 -1.27 2.60 8.80
C ASP A 212 -0.90 1.12 8.62
N ASP A 213 -1.76 0.25 9.12
CA ASP A 213 -1.62 -1.20 9.00
C ASP A 213 -2.42 -1.81 7.85
N ALA A 214 -2.36 -1.14 6.69
CA ALA A 214 -2.99 -1.59 5.49
C ALA A 214 -2.57 -3.00 5.03
N HIS A 215 -1.35 -3.45 5.34
CA HIS A 215 -0.80 -4.71 4.85
C HIS A 215 -0.62 -5.78 5.93
N GLY A 216 -0.75 -5.44 7.22
CA GLY A 216 -0.73 -6.40 8.33
C GLY A 216 -2.12 -6.76 8.88
N PHE A 217 -3.13 -5.89 8.76
CA PHE A 217 -4.48 -6.19 9.25
C PHE A 217 -5.08 -7.45 8.60
N GLY A 218 -5.54 -8.40 9.41
CA GLY A 218 -6.02 -9.72 8.99
C GLY A 218 -4.93 -10.79 8.85
N VAL A 219 -3.68 -10.38 8.73
CA VAL A 219 -2.54 -11.26 8.44
C VAL A 219 -1.68 -11.46 9.68
N LEU A 220 -1.26 -10.37 10.31
CA LEU A 220 -0.32 -10.38 11.42
C LEU A 220 -1.03 -10.41 12.77
N GLY A 221 -0.31 -10.92 13.77
CA GLY A 221 -0.77 -10.98 15.15
C GLY A 221 -1.76 -12.11 15.42
N PRO A 222 -2.04 -12.39 16.71
CA PRO A 222 -2.98 -13.44 17.10
C PRO A 222 -4.34 -13.19 16.43
N GLN A 223 -4.92 -14.24 15.84
CA GLN A 223 -6.21 -14.20 15.15
C GLN A 223 -6.26 -13.18 13.98
N GLY A 224 -5.12 -12.71 13.48
CA GLY A 224 -5.06 -11.70 12.41
C GLY A 224 -5.50 -10.31 12.85
N ARG A 225 -5.33 -9.96 14.13
CA ARG A 225 -5.71 -8.63 14.68
C ARG A 225 -4.91 -7.46 14.12
N GLY A 226 -3.80 -7.72 13.43
CA GLY A 226 -2.93 -6.71 12.81
C GLY A 226 -1.59 -6.53 13.52
N SER A 227 -0.76 -5.68 12.95
CA SER A 227 0.62 -5.39 13.32
C SER A 227 0.76 -4.82 14.73
N LEU A 228 -0.21 -4.04 15.21
CA LEU A 228 -0.19 -3.53 16.58
C LEU A 228 -0.37 -4.66 17.61
N ALA A 229 -1.26 -5.63 17.32
CA ALA A 229 -1.43 -6.83 18.14
C ALA A 229 -0.23 -7.77 18.02
N HIS A 230 0.38 -7.87 16.83
CA HIS A 230 1.64 -8.59 16.62
C HIS A 230 2.76 -8.03 17.51
N ALA A 231 2.82 -6.72 17.68
CA ALA A 231 3.75 -6.04 18.58
C ALA A 231 3.38 -6.14 20.08
N GLY A 232 2.22 -6.73 20.41
CA GLY A 232 1.76 -6.88 21.80
C GLY A 232 1.22 -5.58 22.44
N LEU A 233 0.83 -4.61 21.62
CA LEU A 233 0.46 -3.23 22.04
C LEU A 233 -1.05 -2.96 21.92
N THR A 234 -1.88 -3.96 22.17
CA THR A 234 -3.35 -3.87 22.18
C THR A 234 -3.92 -4.23 23.56
N GLY A 235 -5.22 -4.03 23.77
CA GLY A 235 -5.89 -4.36 25.03
C GLY A 235 -5.26 -3.61 26.21
N PRO A 236 -4.87 -4.30 27.31
CA PRO A 236 -4.25 -3.66 28.47
C PRO A 236 -2.93 -2.93 28.18
N ASN A 237 -2.23 -3.30 27.10
CA ASN A 237 -0.96 -2.69 26.70
C ASN A 237 -1.15 -1.59 25.64
N ALA A 238 -2.39 -1.27 25.27
CA ALA A 238 -2.65 -0.23 24.29
C ALA A 238 -2.25 1.14 24.83
N SER A 239 -1.43 1.87 24.06
CA SER A 239 -1.08 3.25 24.37
C SER A 239 -2.10 4.20 23.75
N ARG A 240 -2.55 5.18 24.54
CA ARG A 240 -3.42 6.27 24.05
C ARG A 240 -2.74 7.19 23.01
N ARG A 241 -1.44 7.03 22.80
CA ARG A 241 -0.65 7.75 21.78
C ARG A 241 -0.63 7.07 20.43
N VAL A 242 -1.41 6.01 20.24
CA VAL A 242 -1.53 5.33 18.94
C VAL A 242 -2.93 5.50 18.38
N LEU A 243 -2.99 5.95 17.12
CA LEU A 243 -4.12 5.77 16.23
C LEU A 243 -3.76 4.67 15.25
N TYR A 244 -4.48 3.56 15.32
CA TYR A 244 -4.35 2.43 14.43
C TYR A 244 -5.31 2.59 13.26
N MET A 245 -4.78 2.72 12.05
CA MET A 245 -5.57 2.78 10.83
C MET A 245 -5.38 1.47 10.06
N ALA A 246 -6.45 0.92 9.50
CA ALA A 246 -6.32 -0.20 8.58
C ALA A 246 -7.35 -0.11 7.45
N THR A 247 -6.96 -0.58 6.26
CA THR A 247 -7.90 -0.72 5.14
C THR A 247 -8.66 -2.04 5.20
N LEU A 248 -9.89 -1.99 4.72
CA LEU A 248 -10.82 -3.10 4.65
C LEU A 248 -10.99 -3.65 3.22
N GLY A 249 -10.24 -3.10 2.26
CA GLY A 249 -10.21 -3.54 0.85
C GLY A 249 -9.09 -4.53 0.50
N LYS A 250 -8.45 -5.13 1.50
CA LYS A 250 -7.34 -6.08 1.33
C LYS A 250 -7.69 -7.43 1.94
N ALA A 251 -7.07 -7.83 3.06
CA ALA A 251 -7.35 -9.10 3.73
C ALA A 251 -8.84 -9.29 4.10
N ALA A 252 -9.54 -8.21 4.43
CA ALA A 252 -10.97 -8.22 4.74
C ALA A 252 -11.88 -8.39 3.51
N GLY A 253 -11.36 -8.28 2.29
CA GLY A 253 -12.08 -8.64 1.06
C GLY A 253 -13.25 -7.74 0.65
N VAL A 254 -13.45 -6.56 1.26
CA VAL A 254 -14.56 -5.66 0.92
C VAL A 254 -14.02 -4.30 0.47
N ALA A 255 -14.26 -3.23 1.23
CA ALA A 255 -13.85 -1.88 0.91
C ALA A 255 -13.95 -0.98 2.14
N GLY A 256 -13.27 0.16 2.10
CA GLY A 256 -13.23 1.11 3.20
C GLY A 256 -11.97 1.01 4.05
N ALA A 257 -12.03 1.65 5.20
CA ALA A 257 -10.99 1.64 6.22
C ALA A 257 -11.59 2.03 7.56
N PHE A 258 -10.83 1.86 8.63
CA PHE A 258 -11.19 2.39 9.93
C PHE A 258 -9.97 2.98 10.63
N VAL A 259 -10.24 3.82 11.63
CA VAL A 259 -9.23 4.28 12.59
C VAL A 259 -9.72 3.90 13.98
N ALA A 260 -8.86 3.34 14.80
CA ALA A 260 -9.16 2.94 16.16
C ALA A 260 -8.08 3.44 17.14
N GLY A 261 -8.48 3.72 18.38
CA GLY A 261 -7.60 4.26 19.41
C GLY A 261 -8.36 4.87 20.59
N ASP A 262 -7.74 5.86 21.24
CA ASP A 262 -8.34 6.60 22.36
C ASP A 262 -9.70 7.21 21.96
N ALA A 263 -10.72 7.01 22.80
CA ALA A 263 -12.09 7.39 22.47
C ALA A 263 -12.26 8.89 22.20
N ALA A 264 -11.49 9.76 22.86
CA ALA A 264 -11.53 11.20 22.65
C ALA A 264 -10.84 11.61 21.34
N LEU A 265 -9.76 10.91 20.94
CA LEU A 265 -9.15 11.11 19.64
C LEU A 265 -10.07 10.65 18.50
N ILE A 266 -10.75 9.51 18.67
CA ILE A 266 -11.72 9.04 17.68
C ILE A 266 -12.91 10.01 17.58
N GLU A 267 -13.41 10.54 18.71
CA GLU A 267 -14.43 11.59 18.68
C GLU A 267 -13.94 12.83 17.95
N TRP A 268 -12.72 13.28 18.23
CA TRP A 268 -12.13 14.41 17.53
C TRP A 268 -12.09 14.20 16.00
N LEU A 269 -11.68 13.00 15.55
CA LEU A 269 -11.65 12.66 14.13
C LEU A 269 -13.05 12.70 13.52
N LEU A 270 -14.07 12.18 14.20
CA LEU A 270 -15.47 12.25 13.75
C LEU A 270 -15.91 13.71 13.53
N GLN A 271 -15.53 14.60 14.45
CA GLN A 271 -15.93 16.01 14.43
C GLN A 271 -15.13 16.89 13.44
N LYS A 272 -13.93 16.46 13.03
CA LYS A 272 -13.01 17.30 12.24
C LYS A 272 -12.64 16.75 10.86
N THR A 273 -12.79 15.46 10.62
CA THR A 273 -12.33 14.85 9.37
C THR A 273 -13.25 15.21 8.21
N ARG A 274 -12.80 16.13 7.36
CA ARG A 274 -13.59 16.65 6.23
C ARG A 274 -14.02 15.55 5.24
N THR A 275 -13.15 14.57 4.99
CA THR A 275 -13.45 13.44 4.10
C THR A 275 -14.49 12.47 4.70
N TYR A 276 -14.82 12.59 5.98
CA TYR A 276 -15.93 11.89 6.61
C TYR A 276 -17.20 12.76 6.59
N ILE A 277 -17.08 14.01 7.03
CA ILE A 277 -18.21 14.95 7.21
C ILE A 277 -18.91 15.28 5.88
N PHE A 278 -18.12 15.51 4.83
CA PHE A 278 -18.62 16.01 3.53
C PHE A 278 -18.71 14.92 2.46
N ALA A 279 -18.53 13.65 2.83
CA ALA A 279 -18.71 12.52 1.93
C ALA A 279 -20.02 11.79 2.23
N THR A 280 -20.58 11.14 1.20
CA THR A 280 -21.65 10.15 1.40
C THR A 280 -21.13 8.99 2.25
N ALA A 281 -21.89 8.55 3.23
CA ALA A 281 -21.51 7.44 4.09
C ALA A 281 -21.33 6.14 3.30
N ALA A 282 -20.48 5.24 3.79
CA ALA A 282 -20.29 3.93 3.19
C ALA A 282 -21.61 3.14 3.15
N PRO A 283 -21.98 2.52 2.01
CA PRO A 283 -23.18 1.69 1.90
C PRO A 283 -23.33 0.66 3.03
N PRO A 284 -24.53 0.50 3.62
CA PRO A 284 -24.78 -0.46 4.71
C PRO A 284 -24.41 -1.91 4.35
N LEU A 285 -24.55 -2.29 3.07
CA LEU A 285 -24.19 -3.62 2.58
C LEU A 285 -22.70 -3.95 2.75
N LEU A 286 -21.81 -2.94 2.62
CA LEU A 286 -20.39 -3.13 2.84
C LEU A 286 -20.10 -3.34 4.33
N ALA A 287 -20.80 -2.61 5.20
CA ALA A 287 -20.65 -2.78 6.64
C ALA A 287 -21.08 -4.18 7.07
N SER A 288 -22.23 -4.67 6.61
CA SER A 288 -22.69 -6.03 6.90
C SER A 288 -21.75 -7.11 6.35
N ALA A 289 -21.25 -6.97 5.12
CA ALA A 289 -20.25 -7.89 4.57
C ALA A 289 -18.96 -7.89 5.41
N LEU A 290 -18.52 -6.72 5.87
CA LEU A 290 -17.34 -6.59 6.71
C LEU A 290 -17.51 -7.25 8.08
N ARG A 291 -18.70 -7.16 8.69
CA ARG A 291 -18.98 -7.88 9.94
C ARG A 291 -18.88 -9.39 9.77
N ALA A 292 -19.41 -9.93 8.67
CA ALA A 292 -19.21 -11.34 8.32
C ALA A 292 -17.73 -11.67 8.06
N SER A 293 -17.00 -10.75 7.40
CA SER A 293 -15.57 -10.90 7.15
C SER A 293 -14.76 -10.96 8.44
N LEU A 294 -15.02 -10.08 9.42
CA LEU A 294 -14.33 -10.07 10.72
C LEU A 294 -14.50 -11.40 11.46
N GLN A 295 -15.70 -11.97 11.45
CA GLN A 295 -15.97 -13.28 12.07
C GLN A 295 -15.14 -14.39 11.42
N ILE A 296 -15.03 -14.39 10.08
CA ILE A 296 -14.21 -15.35 9.35
C ILE A 296 -12.73 -15.12 9.64
N MET A 297 -12.29 -13.87 9.60
CA MET A 297 -10.90 -13.47 9.86
C MET A 297 -10.45 -13.91 11.25
N GLU A 298 -11.28 -13.74 12.29
CA GLU A 298 -10.96 -14.15 13.65
C GLU A 298 -10.70 -15.66 13.75
N ALA A 299 -11.44 -16.47 12.99
CA ALA A 299 -11.31 -17.93 12.98
C ALA A 299 -10.30 -18.49 11.96
N ALA A 300 -9.69 -17.64 11.12
CA ALA A 300 -8.89 -18.02 9.96
C ALA A 300 -7.40 -18.37 10.26
N ASP A 301 -7.12 -18.98 11.42
CA ASP A 301 -5.74 -19.35 11.80
C ASP A 301 -5.16 -20.41 10.84
N ASP A 302 -6.00 -21.30 10.34
CA ASP A 302 -5.66 -22.27 9.29
C ASP A 302 -5.22 -21.60 7.99
N ARG A 303 -5.95 -20.56 7.54
CA ARG A 303 -5.63 -19.79 6.33
C ARG A 303 -4.34 -19.01 6.47
N ARG A 304 -4.09 -18.43 7.65
CA ARG A 304 -2.83 -17.74 7.96
C ARG A 304 -1.66 -18.71 7.96
N ALA A 305 -1.78 -19.86 8.63
CA ALA A 305 -0.76 -20.90 8.62
C ALA A 305 -0.45 -21.43 7.21
N HIS A 306 -1.49 -21.60 6.38
CA HIS A 306 -1.33 -21.96 4.97
C HIS A 306 -0.56 -20.87 4.20
N LEU A 307 -0.95 -19.60 4.36
CA LEU A 307 -0.27 -18.46 3.73
C LEU A 307 1.20 -18.36 4.15
N ASP A 308 1.51 -18.57 5.43
CA ASP A 308 2.88 -18.62 5.94
C ASP A 308 3.68 -19.76 5.30
N GLY A 309 3.06 -20.93 5.11
CA GLY A 309 3.64 -22.06 4.38
C GLY A 309 3.97 -21.71 2.92
N LEU A 310 3.09 -20.99 2.24
CA LEU A 310 3.31 -20.51 0.87
C LEU A 310 4.44 -19.46 0.80
N ILE A 311 4.49 -18.54 1.77
CA ILE A 311 5.58 -17.56 1.89
C ILE A 311 6.91 -18.30 2.08
N ALA A 312 6.97 -19.27 2.98
CA ALA A 312 8.17 -20.07 3.21
C ALA A 312 8.60 -20.83 1.95
N GLN A 313 7.67 -21.47 1.24
CA GLN A 313 7.93 -22.16 -0.02
C GLN A 313 8.52 -21.21 -1.07
N LEU A 314 7.91 -20.04 -1.28
CA LEU A 314 8.40 -19.05 -2.23
C LEU A 314 9.80 -18.58 -1.86
N ARG A 315 10.03 -18.21 -0.59
CA ARG A 315 11.33 -17.72 -0.10
C ARG A 315 12.43 -18.75 -0.27
N GLN A 316 12.17 -20.01 0.09
CA GLN A 316 13.11 -21.12 -0.11
C GLN A 316 13.42 -21.36 -1.59
N GLY A 317 12.38 -21.34 -2.44
CA GLY A 317 12.57 -21.51 -3.88
C GLY A 317 13.33 -20.37 -4.54
N LEU A 318 13.13 -19.12 -4.11
CA LEU A 318 13.88 -17.99 -4.67
C LEU A 318 15.33 -17.93 -4.18
N ALA A 319 15.63 -18.52 -3.02
CA ALA A 319 17.01 -18.63 -2.52
C ALA A 319 17.91 -19.51 -3.41
N THR A 320 17.33 -20.36 -4.26
CA THR A 320 18.09 -21.21 -5.21
C THR A 320 18.35 -20.55 -6.56
N LEU A 321 17.95 -19.29 -6.74
CA LEU A 321 18.25 -18.55 -7.97
C LEU A 321 19.77 -18.34 -8.14
N PRO A 322 20.29 -18.33 -9.39
CA PRO A 322 21.72 -18.20 -9.64
C PRO A 322 22.28 -16.85 -9.15
N ALA A 323 23.23 -16.87 -8.21
CA ALA A 323 23.83 -15.66 -7.64
C ALA A 323 24.39 -14.65 -8.68
N PRO A 324 25.04 -15.07 -9.79
CA PRO A 324 25.54 -14.14 -10.80
C PRO A 324 24.45 -13.30 -11.51
N LEU A 325 23.18 -13.68 -11.40
CA LEU A 325 22.06 -12.96 -11.99
C LEU A 325 21.78 -11.61 -11.29
N GLY A 326 22.22 -11.46 -10.04
CA GLY A 326 21.99 -10.25 -9.22
C GLY A 326 20.55 -10.09 -8.70
N TRP A 327 19.65 -11.02 -9.04
CA TRP A 327 18.30 -11.03 -8.47
C TRP A 327 18.35 -11.45 -7.01
N HIS A 328 17.67 -10.71 -6.15
CA HIS A 328 17.62 -11.02 -4.72
C HIS A 328 16.28 -10.64 -4.12
N LEU A 329 15.83 -11.45 -3.16
CA LEU A 329 14.59 -11.23 -2.43
C LEU A 329 14.87 -10.33 -1.22
N LEU A 330 14.06 -9.29 -1.03
CA LEU A 330 14.14 -8.49 0.19
C LEU A 330 13.65 -9.26 1.42
N PRO A 331 14.13 -8.92 2.63
CA PRO A 331 13.58 -9.44 3.88
C PRO A 331 12.10 -9.06 4.02
N SER A 332 11.23 -10.06 4.07
CA SER A 332 9.80 -9.87 4.33
C SER A 332 9.21 -11.17 4.86
N HIS A 333 8.48 -11.07 5.97
CA HIS A 333 7.70 -12.17 6.55
C HIS A 333 6.21 -12.04 6.22
N THR A 334 5.84 -11.10 5.35
CA THR A 334 4.45 -10.80 5.03
C THR A 334 4.06 -11.38 3.66
N PRO A 335 2.78 -11.40 3.28
CA PRO A 335 2.36 -11.87 1.96
C PRO A 335 2.90 -11.04 0.79
N VAL A 336 3.49 -9.88 1.06
CA VAL A 336 4.17 -9.04 0.07
C VAL A 336 5.64 -9.44 0.02
N GLN A 337 6.11 -9.88 -1.14
CA GLN A 337 7.46 -10.37 -1.36
C GLN A 337 8.08 -9.62 -2.55
N ALA A 338 9.23 -9.00 -2.34
CA ALA A 338 9.87 -8.12 -3.31
C ALA A 338 11.14 -8.75 -3.90
N LEU A 339 11.05 -9.27 -5.13
CA LEU A 339 12.20 -9.80 -5.85
C LEU A 339 12.84 -8.67 -6.67
N VAL A 340 13.97 -8.15 -6.21
CA VAL A 340 14.72 -7.10 -6.90
C VAL A 340 15.35 -7.70 -8.16
N ILE A 341 15.08 -7.05 -9.30
CA ILE A 341 15.58 -7.45 -10.62
C ILE A 341 16.67 -6.48 -11.11
N GLY A 342 16.57 -5.19 -10.78
CA GLY A 342 17.54 -4.16 -11.15
C GLY A 342 16.97 -3.15 -12.13
N SER A 343 17.28 -3.28 -13.42
CA SER A 343 16.86 -2.32 -14.45
C SER A 343 15.36 -2.42 -14.79
N ASN A 344 14.77 -1.31 -15.23
CA ASN A 344 13.37 -1.28 -15.67
C ASN A 344 13.10 -2.25 -16.83
N GLU A 345 14.02 -2.31 -17.80
CA GLU A 345 13.91 -3.20 -18.95
C GLU A 345 13.89 -4.67 -18.52
N ALA A 346 14.82 -5.07 -17.64
CA ALA A 346 14.86 -6.43 -17.12
C ALA A 346 13.59 -6.78 -16.36
N ALA A 347 13.14 -5.92 -15.44
CA ALA A 347 11.91 -6.15 -14.67
C ALA A 347 10.67 -6.27 -15.56
N LEU A 348 10.53 -5.40 -16.57
CA LEU A 348 9.43 -5.48 -17.54
C LEU A 348 9.51 -6.74 -18.42
N GLY A 349 10.71 -7.13 -18.83
CA GLY A 349 10.92 -8.34 -19.62
C GLY A 349 10.58 -9.62 -18.82
N VAL A 350 10.93 -9.68 -17.54
CA VAL A 350 10.53 -10.79 -16.66
C VAL A 350 9.01 -10.79 -16.43
N MET A 351 8.41 -9.63 -16.14
CA MET A 351 6.95 -9.50 -16.01
C MET A 351 6.22 -10.01 -17.27
N GLU A 352 6.68 -9.62 -18.45
CA GLU A 352 6.08 -10.07 -19.71
C GLU A 352 6.31 -11.57 -19.94
N GLY A 353 7.49 -12.09 -19.61
CA GLY A 353 7.79 -13.52 -19.66
C GLY A 353 6.91 -14.36 -18.73
N LEU A 354 6.55 -13.83 -17.55
CA LEU A 354 5.58 -14.45 -16.65
C LEU A 354 4.16 -14.39 -17.25
N ARG A 355 3.80 -13.24 -17.82
CA ARG A 355 2.49 -13.01 -18.45
C ARG A 355 2.22 -14.01 -19.57
N THR A 356 3.20 -14.29 -20.43
CA THR A 356 3.08 -15.28 -21.52
C THR A 356 2.94 -16.73 -21.02
N ARG A 357 3.35 -17.00 -19.78
CA ARG A 357 3.16 -18.27 -19.06
C ARG A 357 1.88 -18.30 -18.22
N GLY A 358 1.00 -17.31 -18.38
CA GLY A 358 -0.27 -17.22 -17.66
C GLY A 358 -0.13 -16.75 -16.20
N LEU A 359 1.00 -16.15 -15.82
CA LEU A 359 1.27 -15.64 -14.48
C LEU A 359 1.19 -14.11 -14.47
N TRP A 360 0.43 -13.52 -13.56
CA TRP A 360 0.35 -12.07 -13.41
C TRP A 360 1.13 -11.60 -12.19
N VAL A 361 2.33 -11.07 -12.44
CA VAL A 361 3.23 -10.52 -11.41
C VAL A 361 3.71 -9.13 -11.84
N PRO A 362 3.31 -8.04 -11.15
CA PRO A 362 3.63 -6.70 -11.57
C PRO A 362 5.10 -6.34 -11.30
N ALA A 363 5.72 -5.68 -12.28
CA ALA A 363 6.97 -4.96 -12.09
C ALA A 363 6.71 -3.57 -11.49
N ILE A 364 7.38 -3.26 -10.39
CA ILE A 364 7.41 -1.95 -9.76
C ILE A 364 8.71 -1.25 -10.15
N ARG A 365 8.60 0.03 -10.51
CA ARG A 365 9.67 0.84 -11.08
C ARG A 365 9.60 2.29 -10.57
N PRO A 366 10.68 3.09 -10.76
CA PRO A 366 10.66 4.51 -10.43
C PRO A 366 9.45 5.24 -11.05
N PRO A 367 8.92 6.27 -10.37
CA PRO A 367 9.41 6.85 -9.11
C PRO A 367 8.96 6.09 -7.84
N THR A 368 8.24 4.97 -7.97
CA THR A 368 7.69 4.21 -6.83
C THR A 368 8.78 3.56 -5.99
N VAL A 369 9.89 3.17 -6.62
CA VAL A 369 11.09 2.60 -5.98
C VAL A 369 12.33 3.33 -6.51
N PRO A 370 13.48 3.32 -5.79
CA PRO A 370 14.70 3.97 -6.25
C PRO A 370 15.17 3.51 -7.64
N ALA A 371 15.82 4.40 -8.38
CA ALA A 371 16.41 4.06 -9.68
C ALA A 371 17.40 2.88 -9.57
N GLY A 372 17.37 1.98 -10.56
CA GLY A 372 18.20 0.77 -10.56
C GLY A 372 17.74 -0.34 -9.62
N THR A 373 16.59 -0.19 -8.93
CA THR A 373 16.04 -1.18 -7.99
C THR A 373 14.64 -1.66 -8.38
N ALA A 374 14.34 -1.69 -9.69
CA ALA A 374 13.09 -2.23 -10.19
C ALA A 374 12.93 -3.69 -9.75
N ARG A 375 11.71 -4.07 -9.39
CA ARG A 375 11.43 -5.32 -8.69
C ARG A 375 10.10 -5.92 -9.11
N LEU A 376 9.96 -7.23 -9.03
CA LEU A 376 8.66 -7.88 -9.05
C LEU A 376 8.06 -7.80 -7.65
N ARG A 377 6.86 -7.23 -7.55
CA ARG A 377 6.08 -7.27 -6.31
C ARG A 377 5.15 -8.47 -6.36
N ILE A 378 5.55 -9.54 -5.69
CA ILE A 378 4.79 -10.79 -5.60
C ILE A 378 3.88 -10.68 -4.38
N ALA A 379 2.57 -10.77 -4.59
CA ALA A 379 1.58 -10.79 -3.52
C ALA A 379 0.97 -12.20 -3.42
N LEU A 380 1.23 -12.87 -2.30
CA LEU A 380 0.65 -14.17 -1.98
C LEU A 380 -0.72 -13.98 -1.32
N SER A 381 -1.52 -15.04 -1.36
CA SER A 381 -2.86 -15.09 -0.77
C SER A 381 -3.12 -16.52 -0.35
N ALA A 382 -3.89 -16.71 0.73
CA ALA A 382 -4.36 -18.03 1.17
C ALA A 382 -5.20 -18.75 0.09
N ALA A 383 -5.66 -18.03 -0.94
CA ALA A 383 -6.33 -18.63 -2.11
C ALA A 383 -5.38 -19.31 -3.11
N HIS A 384 -4.06 -19.13 -2.98
CA HIS A 384 -3.08 -19.88 -3.76
C HIS A 384 -2.92 -21.29 -3.19
N THR A 385 -2.58 -22.23 -4.06
CA THR A 385 -2.14 -23.58 -3.68
C THR A 385 -0.61 -23.66 -3.67
N THR A 386 -0.06 -24.71 -3.05
CA THR A 386 1.38 -25.00 -3.13
C THR A 386 1.83 -25.24 -4.58
N GLY A 387 0.95 -25.78 -5.42
CA GLY A 387 1.17 -25.97 -6.85
C GLY A 387 1.25 -24.64 -7.61
N ASP A 388 0.44 -23.64 -7.24
CA ASP A 388 0.51 -22.30 -7.84
C ASP A 388 1.86 -21.64 -7.57
N VAL A 389 2.36 -21.72 -6.32
CA VAL A 389 3.69 -21.20 -5.95
C VAL A 389 4.80 -21.97 -6.68
N ALA A 390 4.69 -23.29 -6.80
CA ALA A 390 5.64 -24.09 -7.57
C ALA A 390 5.66 -23.69 -9.06
N GLN A 391 4.50 -23.38 -9.65
CA GLN A 391 4.40 -22.89 -11.03
C GLN A 391 5.12 -21.53 -11.20
N LEU A 392 4.94 -20.60 -10.25
CA LEU A 392 5.65 -19.32 -10.26
C LEU A 392 7.16 -19.52 -10.15
N LEU A 393 7.61 -20.35 -9.21
CA LEU A 393 9.03 -20.64 -9.01
C LEU A 393 9.66 -21.25 -10.26
N ALA A 394 9.01 -22.24 -10.89
CA ALA A 394 9.51 -22.86 -12.12
C ALA A 394 9.66 -21.82 -13.25
N ALA A 395 8.67 -20.96 -13.45
CA ALA A 395 8.73 -19.90 -14.46
C ALA A 395 9.84 -18.88 -14.19
N LEU A 396 10.04 -18.48 -12.93
CA LEU A 396 11.11 -17.56 -12.54
C LEU A 396 12.51 -18.17 -12.77
N HIS A 397 12.71 -19.45 -12.44
CA HIS A 397 13.97 -20.15 -12.71
C HIS A 397 14.25 -20.27 -14.21
N GLU A 398 13.23 -20.59 -15.02
CA GLU A 398 13.38 -20.67 -16.47
C GLU A 398 13.78 -19.31 -17.07
N LEU A 399 13.12 -18.23 -16.65
CA LEU A 399 13.44 -16.87 -17.07
C LEU A 399 14.83 -16.44 -16.59
N ALA A 400 15.22 -16.79 -15.36
CA ALA A 400 16.55 -16.55 -14.84
C ALA A 400 17.64 -17.17 -15.73
N THR A 401 17.47 -18.42 -16.16
CA THR A 401 18.40 -19.09 -17.09
C THR A 401 18.48 -18.39 -18.45
N GLN A 402 17.33 -17.94 -19.00
CA GLN A 402 17.27 -17.20 -20.27
C GLN A 402 17.96 -15.82 -20.19
N TRP A 403 17.87 -15.15 -19.05
CA TRP A 403 18.54 -13.86 -18.84
C TRP A 403 20.05 -14.00 -18.70
N MET A 404 20.53 -15.02 -17.97
CA MET A 404 21.97 -15.28 -17.86
C MET A 404 22.60 -15.52 -19.24
N SER A 405 21.97 -16.32 -20.10
CA SER A 405 22.51 -16.63 -21.43
C SER A 405 22.63 -15.39 -22.32
N ARG A 406 21.66 -14.46 -22.23
CA ARG A 406 21.69 -13.16 -22.94
C ARG A 406 22.81 -12.24 -22.45
N SER A 407 23.05 -12.18 -21.14
CA SER A 407 24.13 -11.39 -20.55
C SER A 407 25.51 -11.92 -20.93
N THR A 408 25.70 -13.24 -21.04
CA THR A 408 26.94 -13.83 -21.58
C THR A 408 27.16 -13.56 -23.07
N MET A 409 26.10 -13.42 -23.87
CA MET A 409 26.25 -13.08 -25.30
C MET A 409 26.58 -11.60 -25.55
N HIS A 410 26.11 -10.68 -24.70
CA HIS A 410 26.42 -9.24 -24.83
C HIS A 410 27.75 -8.84 -24.17
N GLY A 411 28.39 -9.75 -23.41
CA GLY A 411 29.73 -9.56 -22.84
C GLY A 411 30.90 -9.72 -23.83
N TYR A 412 30.62 -9.85 -25.14
CA TYR A 412 31.62 -10.00 -26.21
C TYR A 412 31.52 -8.85 -27.23
N ILE A 413 31.39 -7.61 -26.76
CA ILE A 413 31.71 -6.43 -27.57
C ILE A 413 32.58 -5.51 -26.71
N ASP A 414 33.87 -5.82 -26.66
CA ASP A 414 34.90 -4.83 -26.34
C ASP A 414 34.86 -3.76 -27.46
N LEU A 415 34.34 -2.58 -27.15
CA LEU A 415 34.59 -1.39 -27.95
C LEU A 415 35.94 -0.80 -27.51
N PRO A 416 36.86 -0.52 -28.45
CA PRO A 416 38.18 -0.01 -28.12
C PRO A 416 38.07 1.39 -27.50
N THR A 417 38.78 1.58 -26.39
CA THR A 417 39.09 2.88 -25.81
C THR A 417 39.59 3.86 -26.87
N SER A 418 38.79 4.87 -27.20
CA SER A 418 39.26 6.08 -27.86
C SER A 418 38.79 7.33 -27.10
N ALA A 419 39.82 8.07 -26.65
CA ALA A 419 39.89 9.44 -26.16
C ALA A 419 38.59 10.26 -25.99
N LEU A 420 38.27 10.59 -24.73
CA LEU A 420 37.45 11.74 -24.37
C LEU A 420 38.25 13.05 -24.56
N PRO A 421 37.75 14.08 -25.25
CA PRO A 421 38.28 15.43 -25.13
C PRO A 421 37.67 16.12 -23.90
N HIS A 422 38.51 16.85 -23.17
CA HIS A 422 38.16 17.74 -22.06
C HIS A 422 37.07 18.76 -22.43
N PRO A 423 36.14 19.11 -21.52
CA PRO A 423 35.28 20.27 -21.70
C PRO A 423 36.03 21.54 -21.27
N SER A 424 36.26 22.44 -22.23
CA SER A 424 36.67 23.82 -22.01
C SER A 424 35.53 24.63 -21.40
N SER A 425 35.87 25.36 -20.35
CA SER A 425 35.09 26.40 -19.71
C SER A 425 34.76 27.55 -20.66
N GLU A 426 33.49 27.93 -20.77
CA GLU A 426 33.13 29.31 -21.13
C GLU A 426 31.78 29.69 -20.55
N THR A 427 31.86 30.54 -19.52
CA THR A 427 30.78 31.32 -18.93
C THR A 427 30.49 32.54 -19.79
N THR A 428 29.23 32.82 -20.10
CA THR A 428 28.76 34.20 -20.36
C THR A 428 27.24 34.33 -20.11
N PRO A 429 26.76 35.51 -19.66
CA PRO A 429 25.50 35.65 -18.94
C PRO A 429 24.33 36.12 -19.83
N CYS A 430 23.11 35.84 -19.37
CA CYS A 430 21.85 36.30 -19.95
C CYS A 430 21.50 37.72 -19.43
N PRO A 431 21.08 38.68 -20.28
CA PRO A 431 20.61 39.98 -19.82
C PRO A 431 19.08 40.03 -19.62
N THR A 432 18.71 40.66 -18.49
CA THR A 432 17.45 41.33 -18.08
C THR A 432 16.10 40.67 -18.31
#